data_AF-A0A920R479-F1
#
_entry.id   AF-A0A920R479-F1
#
_cell.length_a   1.000
_cell.length_b   1.000
_cell.length_c   1.000
_cell.angle_alpha   90.00
_cell.angle_beta   90.00
_cell.angle_gamma   90.00
#
_symmetry.space_group_name_H-M   'P 1'
#
loop_
_entity.id
_entity.type
_entity.pdbx_description
1 polymer ?
#
loop_
_entity_poly.entity_id
_entity_poly.type
_entity_poly.pdbx_seq_one_letter_code
_entity_poly.pdbx_strand_id
1 'polypeptide(L)'
;MIERLKENLAKRPHWINAVMLFCFYMTFIYLPWDIFIKDLAFDQEVWFGILFYGWLAKIGALLHWFIYSAGAYGLWKMKKWLHPWIELYVLQVAFSMGIWGFIARDGAPAWTGLVISALFVFMAWSFYQKRDLFSAD
;
A
#
# COMPACT_ATOMS: atom_id res chain seq x y z
N MET A 1 -13.63 24.32 7.33
CA MET A 1 -12.56 23.37 6.93
C MET A 1 -12.62 22.09 7.76
N ILE A 2 -12.58 22.16 9.09
CA ILE A 2 -12.62 21.00 9.99
C ILE A 2 -13.90 20.15 9.80
N GLU A 3 -15.08 20.77 9.69
CA GLU A 3 -16.33 20.04 9.49
C GLU A 3 -16.35 19.22 8.18
N ARG A 4 -15.85 19.80 7.09
CA ARG A 4 -15.70 19.08 5.80
C ARG A 4 -14.77 17.88 5.91
N LEU A 5 -13.73 17.97 6.75
CA LEU A 5 -12.83 16.87 7.01
C LEU A 5 -13.54 15.77 7.81
N LYS A 6 -14.27 16.13 8.87
CA LYS A 6 -15.07 15.17 9.65
C LYS A 6 -16.10 14.45 8.78
N GLU A 7 -16.84 15.19 7.96
CA GLU A 7 -17.80 14.64 6.99
C GLU A 7 -17.12 13.66 6.02
N ASN A 8 -15.91 13.97 5.53
CA ASN A 8 -15.18 13.05 4.65
C ASN A 8 -14.76 11.78 5.39
N LEU A 9 -14.17 11.91 6.58
CA LEU A 9 -13.71 10.78 7.38
C LEU A 9 -14.87 9.88 7.81
N ALA A 10 -16.07 10.43 7.99
CA ALA A 10 -17.29 9.67 8.33
C ALA A 10 -17.83 8.79 7.18
N LYS A 11 -17.37 8.97 5.94
CA LYS A 11 -17.82 8.17 4.77
C LYS A 11 -17.42 6.71 4.86
N ARG A 12 -16.42 6.37 5.68
CA ARG A 12 -15.79 5.06 5.72
C ARG A 12 -15.37 4.68 7.14
N PRO A 13 -15.25 3.37 7.44
CA PRO A 13 -14.72 2.90 8.72
C PRO A 13 -13.34 3.46 9.04
N HIS A 14 -13.02 3.55 10.33
CA HIS A 14 -11.74 4.11 10.80
C HIS A 14 -10.50 3.38 10.25
N TRP A 15 -10.56 2.07 10.04
CA TRP A 15 -9.43 1.33 9.47
C TRP A 15 -9.14 1.75 8.02
N ILE A 16 -10.17 2.07 7.21
CA ILE A 16 -9.97 2.60 5.86
C ILE A 16 -9.37 4.01 5.92
N ASN A 17 -9.77 4.82 6.90
CA ASN A 17 -9.13 6.12 7.15
C ASN A 17 -7.64 5.96 7.49
N ALA A 18 -7.27 4.94 8.27
CA ALA A 18 -5.86 4.65 8.58
C ALA A 18 -5.08 4.27 7.30
N VAL A 19 -5.64 3.40 6.45
CA VAL A 19 -5.01 3.06 5.16
C VAL A 19 -4.89 4.29 4.25
N MET A 20 -5.92 5.13 4.19
CA MET A 20 -5.88 6.36 3.42
C MET A 20 -4.78 7.32 3.93
N LEU A 21 -4.66 7.47 5.25
CA LEU A 21 -3.60 8.29 5.85
C LEU A 21 -2.21 7.72 5.53
N PHE A 22 -2.06 6.39 5.57
CA PHE A 22 -0.85 5.73 5.14
C PHE A 22 -0.53 6.02 3.67
N CYS A 23 -1.50 5.91 2.77
CA CYS A 23 -1.32 6.31 1.36
C CYS A 23 -0.90 7.78 1.23
N PHE A 24 -1.52 8.70 1.97
CA PHE A 24 -1.13 10.11 1.98
C PHE A 24 0.32 10.33 2.42
N TYR A 25 0.73 9.66 3.50
CA TYR A 25 2.11 9.70 3.98
C TYR A 25 3.09 9.19 2.92
N MET A 26 2.79 8.03 2.32
CA MET A 26 3.63 7.44 1.27
C MET A 26 3.74 8.37 0.05
N THR A 27 2.63 8.97 -0.38
CA THR A 27 2.58 9.85 -1.55
C THR A 27 3.30 11.17 -1.36
N PHE A 28 3.13 11.84 -0.22
CA PHE A 28 3.60 13.22 -0.06
C PHE A 28 4.88 13.35 0.75
N ILE A 29 5.28 12.33 1.49
CA ILE A 29 6.42 12.40 2.41
C ILE A 29 7.46 11.35 2.07
N TYR A 30 7.13 10.07 2.20
CA TYR A 30 8.14 9.00 2.12
C TYR A 30 8.69 8.82 0.70
N LEU A 31 7.83 8.59 -0.30
CA LEU A 31 8.31 8.30 -1.65
C LEU A 31 8.91 9.51 -2.37
N PRO A 32 8.45 10.76 -2.18
CA PRO A 32 9.19 11.91 -2.69
C PRO A 32 10.63 11.97 -2.14
N TRP A 33 10.82 11.67 -0.85
CA TRP A 33 12.17 11.59 -0.29
C TRP A 33 12.97 10.42 -0.90
N ASP A 34 12.38 9.23 -0.99
CA ASP A 34 13.03 8.03 -1.54
C ASP A 34 13.40 8.19 -3.04
N ILE A 35 12.53 8.83 -3.83
CA ILE A 35 12.73 9.01 -5.27
C ILE A 35 13.67 10.18 -5.57
N PHE A 36 13.51 11.33 -4.90
CA PHE A 36 14.19 12.56 -5.31
C PHE A 36 15.41 12.94 -4.47
N ILE A 37 15.49 12.45 -3.22
CA ILE A 37 16.52 12.90 -2.26
C ILE A 37 17.50 11.78 -1.94
N LYS A 38 17.00 10.56 -1.74
CA LYS A 38 17.83 9.40 -1.40
C LYS A 38 18.78 9.04 -2.55
N ASP A 39 20.03 8.76 -2.19
CA ASP A 39 21.08 8.38 -3.14
C ASP A 39 20.82 6.98 -3.70
N LEU A 40 21.06 6.85 -5.01
CA LEU A 40 20.91 5.62 -5.78
C LEU A 40 21.67 4.43 -5.19
N ALA A 41 22.83 4.70 -4.56
CA ALA A 41 23.65 3.65 -3.95
C ALA A 41 22.93 2.89 -2.80
N PHE A 42 21.92 3.52 -2.19
CA PHE A 42 21.16 2.93 -1.08
C PHE A 42 19.74 2.51 -1.49
N ASP A 43 19.40 2.60 -2.78
CA ASP A 43 18.06 2.26 -3.24
C ASP A 43 17.86 0.75 -3.25
N GLN A 44 16.81 0.36 -2.52
CA GLN A 44 16.36 -0.98 -2.30
C GLN A 44 14.84 -0.97 -2.35
N GLU A 45 14.27 -1.82 -3.19
CA GLU A 45 12.82 -1.96 -3.27
C GLU A 45 12.43 -3.42 -3.45
N VAL A 46 11.34 -3.81 -2.82
CA VAL A 46 10.82 -5.17 -2.85
C VAL A 46 9.58 -5.22 -3.71
N TRP A 47 9.64 -6.01 -4.77
CA TRP A 47 8.50 -6.34 -5.61
C TRP A 47 8.31 -7.84 -5.63
N PHE A 48 7.09 -8.30 -5.31
CA PHE A 48 6.74 -9.73 -5.29
C PHE A 48 7.68 -10.60 -4.44
N GLY A 49 8.24 -10.03 -3.37
CA GLY A 49 9.17 -10.72 -2.45
C GLY A 49 10.60 -10.80 -2.96
N ILE A 50 10.94 -10.08 -4.04
CA ILE A 50 12.30 -10.03 -4.60
C ILE A 50 12.88 -8.63 -4.36
N LEU A 51 14.12 -8.58 -3.84
CA LEU A 51 14.84 -7.34 -3.60
C LEU A 51 15.53 -6.85 -4.88
N PHE A 52 15.23 -5.62 -5.27
CA PHE A 52 15.90 -4.90 -6.35
C PHE A 52 16.80 -3.82 -5.79
N TYR A 53 17.81 -3.42 -6.56
CA TYR A 53 18.79 -2.40 -6.17
C TYR A 53 18.96 -1.34 -7.26
N GLY A 54 19.45 -0.16 -6.86
CA GLY A 54 19.83 0.91 -7.77
C GLY A 54 18.68 1.37 -8.66
N TRP A 55 18.90 1.46 -9.97
CA TRP A 55 17.91 2.00 -10.91
C TRP A 55 16.61 1.18 -10.99
N LEU A 56 16.69 -0.15 -10.86
CA LEU A 56 15.48 -0.98 -10.84
C LEU A 56 14.65 -0.71 -9.57
N ALA A 57 15.32 -0.53 -8.43
CA ALA A 57 14.66 -0.11 -7.21
C ALA A 57 14.03 1.28 -7.36
N LYS A 58 14.73 2.23 -7.99
CA LYS A 58 14.24 3.59 -8.25
C LYS A 58 12.94 3.60 -9.07
N ILE A 59 12.90 2.81 -10.15
CA ILE A 59 11.72 2.67 -11.00
C ILE A 59 10.59 2.00 -10.20
N GLY A 60 10.92 0.98 -9.40
CA GLY A 60 9.97 0.34 -8.49
C GLY A 60 9.35 1.33 -7.49
N ALA A 61 10.16 2.18 -6.86
CA ALA A 61 9.70 3.22 -5.94
C ALA A 61 8.79 4.24 -6.66
N LEU A 62 9.14 4.62 -7.89
CA LEU A 62 8.31 5.49 -8.72
C LEU A 62 6.94 4.85 -9.04
N LEU A 63 6.91 3.55 -9.35
CA LEU A 63 5.65 2.81 -9.55
C LEU A 63 4.83 2.74 -8.26
N HIS A 64 5.46 2.47 -7.12
CA HIS A 64 4.80 2.55 -5.82
C HIS A 64 4.20 3.93 -5.59
N TRP A 65 4.89 5.00 -5.98
CA TRP A 65 4.39 6.35 -5.79
C TRP A 65 3.10 6.60 -6.56
N PHE A 66 2.98 6.09 -7.78
CA PHE A 66 1.73 6.14 -8.52
C PHE A 66 0.61 5.32 -7.86
N ILE A 67 0.92 4.12 -7.36
CA ILE A 67 -0.06 3.26 -6.67
C ILE A 67 -0.57 3.93 -5.38
N TYR A 68 0.32 4.44 -4.53
CA TYR A 68 -0.08 5.13 -3.30
C TYR A 68 -0.82 6.44 -3.59
N SER A 69 -0.46 7.17 -4.65
CA SER A 69 -1.18 8.39 -5.06
C SER A 69 -2.60 8.07 -5.54
N ALA A 70 -2.74 7.00 -6.33
CA ALA A 70 -4.03 6.46 -6.73
C ALA A 70 -4.85 6.02 -5.52
N GLY A 71 -4.23 5.33 -4.55
CA GLY A 71 -4.86 4.94 -3.28
C GLY A 71 -5.32 6.14 -2.46
N ALA A 72 -4.46 7.14 -2.26
CA ALA A 72 -4.79 8.35 -1.49
C ALA A 72 -5.97 9.09 -2.11
N TYR A 73 -5.94 9.34 -3.42
CA TYR A 73 -7.03 10.03 -4.12
C TYR A 73 -8.31 9.19 -4.19
N GLY A 74 -8.17 7.91 -4.53
CA GLY A 74 -9.28 6.96 -4.66
C GLY A 74 -10.01 6.76 -3.34
N LEU A 75 -9.29 6.63 -2.21
CA LEU A 75 -9.89 6.50 -0.87
C LEU A 75 -10.47 7.83 -0.37
N TRP A 76 -9.82 8.96 -0.65
CA TRP A 76 -10.34 10.27 -0.26
C TRP A 76 -11.68 10.58 -0.92
N LYS A 77 -11.83 10.20 -2.19
CA LYS A 77 -13.05 10.41 -2.99
C LYS A 77 -14.00 9.21 -3.03
N MET A 78 -13.59 8.05 -2.50
CA MET A 78 -14.30 6.77 -2.59
C MET A 78 -14.65 6.40 -4.05
N LYS A 79 -13.65 6.51 -4.94
CA LYS A 79 -13.80 6.27 -6.38
C LYS A 79 -14.11 4.81 -6.68
N LYS A 80 -15.09 4.57 -7.56
CA LYS A 80 -15.48 3.25 -8.07
C LYS A 80 -14.31 2.48 -8.64
N TRP A 81 -13.48 3.14 -9.46
CA TRP A 81 -12.35 2.49 -10.12
C TRP A 81 -11.32 1.95 -9.15
N LEU A 82 -11.26 2.43 -7.89
CA LEU A 82 -10.27 1.94 -6.94
C LEU A 82 -10.53 0.47 -6.56
N HIS A 83 -11.79 0.04 -6.59
CA HIS A 83 -12.14 -1.38 -6.62
C HIS A 83 -12.11 -1.87 -8.09
N PRO A 84 -11.46 -3.00 -8.41
CA PRO A 84 -10.85 -3.99 -7.52
C PRO A 84 -9.33 -3.80 -7.29
N TRP A 85 -8.75 -2.70 -7.75
CA TRP A 85 -7.29 -2.51 -7.77
C TRP A 85 -6.67 -2.44 -6.38
N ILE A 86 -7.36 -1.87 -5.40
CA ILE A 86 -6.86 -1.83 -4.01
C ILE A 86 -6.76 -3.24 -3.43
N GLU A 87 -7.74 -4.12 -3.67
CA GLU A 87 -7.69 -5.50 -3.23
C GLU A 87 -6.55 -6.26 -3.91
N LEU A 88 -6.40 -6.09 -5.23
CA LEU A 88 -5.34 -6.75 -5.98
C LEU A 88 -3.95 -6.32 -5.51
N TYR A 89 -3.73 -5.03 -5.26
CA TYR A 89 -2.46 -4.54 -4.73
C TYR A 89 -2.21 -5.05 -3.31
N VAL A 90 -3.21 -5.05 -2.43
CA VAL A 90 -3.06 -5.59 -1.07
C VAL A 90 -2.75 -7.10 -1.11
N LEU A 91 -3.36 -7.86 -2.02
CA LEU A 91 -3.02 -9.28 -2.24
C LEU A 91 -1.61 -9.46 -2.79
N GLN A 92 -1.15 -8.57 -3.68
CA GLN A 92 0.24 -8.56 -4.16
C GLN A 92 1.21 -8.33 -2.99
N VAL A 93 0.91 -7.42 -2.07
CA VAL A 93 1.70 -7.20 -0.85
C VAL A 93 1.69 -8.45 0.04
N ALA A 94 0.53 -9.08 0.22
CA ALA A 94 0.40 -10.33 0.98
C ALA A 94 1.30 -11.44 0.40
N PHE A 95 1.28 -11.60 -0.92
CA PHE A 95 2.13 -12.55 -1.64
C PHE A 95 3.61 -12.21 -1.48
N SER A 96 3.97 -10.93 -1.65
CA SER A 96 5.33 -10.41 -1.49
C SER A 96 5.89 -10.73 -0.10
N MET A 97 5.11 -10.47 0.96
CA MET A 97 5.51 -10.75 2.35
C MET A 97 5.63 -12.24 2.65
N GLY A 98 4.75 -13.05 2.06
CA GLY A 98 4.82 -14.51 2.15
C GLY A 98 6.13 -15.02 1.57
N ILE A 99 6.43 -14.67 0.31
CA ILE A 99 7.68 -15.06 -0.36
C ILE A 99 8.91 -14.54 0.38
N TRP A 100 8.90 -13.25 0.75
CA TRP A 100 10.01 -12.62 1.44
C TRP A 100 10.35 -13.35 2.74
N GLY A 101 9.35 -13.70 3.55
CA GLY A 101 9.56 -14.43 4.80
C GLY A 101 10.14 -15.83 4.63
N PHE A 102 10.03 -16.44 3.44
CA PHE A 102 10.70 -17.70 3.11
C PHE A 102 12.12 -17.51 2.59
N ILE A 103 12.35 -16.48 1.76
CA ILE A 103 13.62 -16.27 1.06
C ILE A 103 14.61 -15.47 1.92
N ALA A 104 14.19 -14.33 2.47
CA ALA A 104 15.02 -13.39 3.21
C ALA A 104 14.85 -13.59 4.72
N ARG A 105 15.31 -14.75 5.19
CA ARG A 105 15.30 -15.13 6.61
C ARG A 105 16.53 -14.55 7.30
N ASP A 106 16.50 -13.26 7.60
CA ASP A 106 17.52 -12.58 8.41
C ASP A 106 17.43 -13.02 9.89
N GLY A 107 17.56 -14.33 10.15
CA GLY A 107 17.35 -14.97 11.45
C GLY A 107 15.87 -15.15 11.87
N ALA A 108 14.92 -14.55 11.15
CA ALA A 108 13.50 -14.67 11.46
C ALA A 108 12.93 -16.07 11.14
N PRO A 109 12.02 -16.61 11.98
CA PRO A 109 11.30 -17.84 11.68
C PRO A 109 10.39 -17.68 10.44
N ALA A 110 10.35 -18.68 9.55
CA ALA A 110 9.56 -18.60 8.30
C ALA A 110 8.04 -18.38 8.52
N TRP A 111 7.51 -18.72 9.71
CA TRP A 111 6.10 -18.51 10.02
C TRP A 111 5.73 -17.03 10.15
N THR A 112 6.69 -16.12 10.39
CA THR A 112 6.40 -14.68 10.49
C THR A 112 5.88 -14.12 9.17
N GLY A 113 6.47 -14.54 8.04
CA GLY A 113 5.99 -14.19 6.70
C GLY A 113 4.57 -14.66 6.45
N LEU A 114 4.21 -15.86 6.91
CA LEU A 114 2.85 -16.40 6.80
C LEU A 114 1.84 -15.58 7.61
N VAL A 115 2.19 -15.18 8.84
CA VAL A 115 1.32 -14.37 9.69
C VAL A 115 1.09 -12.99 9.06
N ILE A 116 2.15 -12.34 8.58
CA ILE A 116 2.04 -11.04 7.90
C ILE A 116 1.22 -11.17 6.61
N SER A 117 1.48 -12.20 5.81
CA SER A 117 0.72 -12.49 4.59
C SER A 117 -0.77 -12.67 4.88
N ALA A 118 -1.12 -13.48 5.89
CA ALA A 118 -2.50 -13.69 6.29
C ALA A 118 -3.20 -12.40 6.74
N LEU A 119 -2.49 -11.51 7.44
CA LEU A 119 -3.01 -10.21 7.83
C LEU A 119 -3.36 -9.34 6.61
N PHE A 120 -2.51 -9.31 5.58
CA PHE A 120 -2.81 -8.58 4.35
C PHE A 120 -3.92 -9.25 3.52
N VAL A 121 -4.00 -10.58 3.47
CA VAL A 121 -5.15 -11.27 2.85
C VAL A 121 -6.45 -10.89 3.55
N PHE A 122 -6.46 -10.86 4.88
CA PHE A 122 -7.62 -10.42 5.65
C PHE A 122 -8.00 -8.95 5.37
N MET A 123 -7.00 -8.08 5.20
CA MET A 123 -7.21 -6.69 4.79
C MET A 123 -7.85 -6.59 3.39
N ALA A 124 -7.34 -7.34 2.41
CA ALA A 124 -7.91 -7.38 1.06
C ALA A 124 -9.36 -7.89 1.07
N TRP A 125 -9.64 -8.94 1.84
CA TRP A 125 -11.00 -9.44 2.03
C TRP A 125 -11.91 -8.40 2.68
N SER A 126 -11.41 -7.66 3.67
CA SER A 126 -12.15 -6.59 4.33
C SER A 126 -12.50 -5.44 3.38
N PHE A 127 -11.60 -5.09 2.45
CA PHE A 127 -11.87 -4.15 1.36
C PHE A 127 -12.97 -4.69 0.43
N TYR A 128 -12.86 -5.95 0.00
CA TYR A 128 -13.87 -6.59 -0.85
C TYR A 128 -15.27 -6.60 -0.21
N GLN A 129 -15.37 -6.83 1.10
CA GLN A 129 -16.63 -6.78 1.84
C GLN A 129 -17.23 -5.37 1.91
N LYS A 130 -16.39 -4.34 1.79
CA LYS A 130 -16.80 -2.92 1.80
C LYS A 130 -16.77 -2.30 0.40
N ARG A 131 -16.72 -3.12 -0.66
CA ARG A 131 -16.65 -2.65 -2.05
C ARG A 131 -17.78 -1.68 -2.42
N ASP A 132 -18.96 -1.84 -1.85
CA ASP A 132 -20.14 -0.99 -2.10
C ASP A 132 -19.93 0.47 -1.65
N LEU A 133 -18.94 0.73 -0.78
CA LEU A 133 -18.55 2.10 -0.42
C LEU A 133 -17.86 2.84 -1.58
N PHE A 134 -17.28 2.14 -2.54
CA PHE A 134 -16.63 2.72 -3.73
C PHE A 134 -17.67 3.00 -4.81
N SER A 135 -18.45 4.06 -4.63
CA SER A 135 -19.58 4.39 -5.51
C SER A 135 -19.48 5.77 -6.19
N ALA A 136 -18.39 6.52 -5.96
CA ALA A 136 -18.19 7.79 -6.63
C ALA A 136 -17.57 7.62 -8.02
N ASP A 137 -18.10 8.33 -9.01
CA ASP A 137 -17.49 8.46 -10.35
C ASP A 137 -16.29 9.41 -10.30
#